data_AF-A0A3D1WGN5-F1
#
_entry.id   AF-A0A3D1WGN5-F1
#
_cell.length_a   1.000
_cell.length_b   1.000
_cell.length_c   1.000
_cell.angle_alpha   90.00
_cell.angle_beta   90.00
_cell.angle_gamma   90.00
#
_symmetry.space_group_name_H-M   'P 1'
#
loop_
_entity.id
_entity.type
_entity.pdbx_description
1 polymer ?
#
loop_
_entity_poly.entity_id
_entity_poly.type
_entity_poly.pdbx_seq_one_letter_code
_entity_poly.pdbx_strand_id
1 'polypeptide(L)'
;MNQSNRLAAGIDPWVTGKLGRDEAFVAKASPEKERSLDEALGLQMISIRLQKQLIEDLKFISTAHGIGYQPLIRDILSRFVVHEKKQIIREAMERRELEMAQEKQLAAEKSHEKRRRKAA
;
A
#
# COMPACT_ATOMS: atom_id res chain seq x y z
N MET A 1 -34.02 -3.42 51.76
CA MET A 1 -33.03 -4.53 51.72
C MET A 1 -33.51 -5.52 50.67
N ASN A 2 -32.81 -5.93 49.61
CA ASN A 2 -31.38 -5.85 49.31
C ASN A 2 -31.18 -5.73 47.78
N GLN A 3 -30.56 -4.63 47.35
CA GLN A 3 -29.99 -4.48 46.01
C GLN A 3 -28.57 -5.10 45.92
N SER A 4 -28.27 -6.12 46.71
CA SER A 4 -26.88 -6.55 46.94
C SER A 4 -26.44 -7.79 46.14
N ASN A 5 -27.29 -8.35 45.27
CA ASN A 5 -26.96 -9.60 44.57
C ASN A 5 -26.50 -9.42 43.11
N ARG A 6 -25.98 -8.24 42.74
CA ARG A 6 -25.51 -7.94 41.36
C ARG A 6 -24.02 -7.58 41.26
N LEU A 7 -23.20 -7.93 42.27
CA LEU A 7 -21.77 -7.58 42.31
C LEU A 7 -20.81 -8.78 42.42
N ALA A 8 -21.25 -9.98 42.07
CA ALA A 8 -20.36 -11.14 41.92
C ALA A 8 -20.27 -11.59 40.45
N ALA A 9 -20.12 -10.64 39.53
CA ALA A 9 -19.58 -10.97 38.21
C ALA A 9 -18.09 -11.27 38.43
N GLY A 10 -17.77 -12.53 38.74
CA GLY A 10 -16.40 -13.00 38.87
C GLY A 10 -15.59 -12.55 37.65
N ILE A 11 -14.44 -11.93 37.92
CA ILE A 11 -13.57 -11.35 36.89
C ILE A 11 -13.32 -12.40 35.80
N ASP A 12 -13.56 -12.01 34.54
CA ASP A 12 -13.43 -12.90 33.39
C ASP A 12 -12.05 -13.62 33.40
N PRO A 13 -12.00 -14.96 33.32
CA PRO A 13 -10.78 -15.75 33.24
C PRO A 13 -9.80 -15.31 32.12
N TRP A 14 -10.27 -14.68 31.04
CA TRP A 14 -9.42 -14.08 30.02
C TRP A 14 -8.76 -12.78 30.49
N VAL A 15 -9.49 -11.96 31.25
CA VAL A 15 -8.98 -10.69 31.84
C VAL A 15 -7.94 -10.97 32.92
N THR A 16 -8.18 -11.99 33.75
CA THR A 16 -7.18 -12.46 34.73
C THR A 16 -5.98 -13.14 34.07
N GLY A 17 -6.10 -13.52 32.79
CA GLY A 17 -5.06 -14.23 32.04
C GLY A 17 -4.92 -15.71 32.41
N LYS A 18 -5.85 -16.26 33.20
CA LYS A 18 -5.91 -17.69 33.52
C LYS A 18 -6.05 -18.55 32.25
N LEU A 19 -6.71 -18.01 31.22
CA LEU A 19 -6.77 -18.60 29.89
C LEU A 19 -5.80 -17.87 28.96
N GLY A 20 -4.87 -18.60 28.35
CA GLY A 20 -4.00 -18.10 27.28
C GLY A 20 -2.66 -17.47 27.69
N ARG A 21 -2.37 -17.29 28.99
CA ARG A 21 -1.03 -16.85 29.47
C ARG A 21 -0.13 -17.98 29.97
N ASP A 22 -0.55 -19.22 29.80
CA ASP A 22 0.28 -20.37 30.17
C ASP A 22 1.39 -20.55 29.13
N GLU A 23 2.64 -20.47 29.61
CA GLU A 23 3.86 -20.57 28.81
C GLU A 23 3.94 -21.89 28.03
N ALA A 24 3.29 -22.97 28.51
CA ALA A 24 3.25 -24.25 27.82
C ALA A 24 2.57 -24.18 26.44
N PHE A 25 1.74 -23.17 26.20
CA PHE A 25 1.05 -22.94 24.92
C PHE A 25 1.65 -21.80 24.10
N VAL A 26 2.77 -21.21 24.55
CA VAL A 26 3.49 -20.16 23.84
C VAL A 26 4.65 -20.80 23.07
N ALA A 27 4.57 -20.78 21.75
CA ALA A 27 5.67 -21.22 20.88
C ALA A 27 5.88 -20.23 19.75
N LYS A 28 7.14 -19.95 19.43
CA LYS A 28 7.47 -19.21 18.20
C LYS A 28 7.03 -20.05 17.00
N ALA A 29 6.39 -19.41 16.02
CA ALA A 29 6.07 -20.07 14.76
C ALA A 29 7.35 -20.58 14.09
N SER A 30 7.25 -21.73 13.40
CA SER A 30 8.37 -22.20 12.59
C SER A 30 8.58 -21.24 11.41
N PRO A 31 9.81 -21.14 10.88
CA PRO A 31 10.10 -20.29 9.72
C PRO A 31 9.22 -20.61 8.50
N GLU A 32 8.84 -21.88 8.32
CA GLU A 32 7.96 -22.33 7.24
C GLU A 32 6.55 -21.78 7.41
N LYS A 33 6.06 -21.73 8.66
CA LYS A 33 4.73 -21.22 8.98
C LYS A 33 4.69 -19.69 8.86
N GLU A 34 5.76 -19.00 9.24
CA GLU A 34 5.92 -17.56 8.99
C GLU A 34 5.91 -17.27 7.48
N ARG A 35 6.66 -18.04 6.67
CA ARG A 35 6.68 -17.86 5.22
C ARG A 35 5.34 -18.15 4.55
N SER A 36 4.66 -19.23 4.95
CA SER A 36 3.34 -19.58 4.42
C SER A 36 2.31 -18.49 4.73
N LEU A 37 2.40 -17.84 5.90
CA LEU A 37 1.57 -16.71 6.24
C LEU A 37 1.88 -15.49 5.37
N ASP A 38 3.16 -15.16 5.19
CA ASP A 38 3.58 -14.07 4.31
C ASP A 38 3.08 -14.28 2.88
N GLU A 39 3.22 -15.49 2.33
CA GLU A 39 2.71 -15.85 1.00
C GLU A 39 1.19 -15.73 0.90
N ALA A 40 0.45 -16.24 1.89
CA ALA A 40 -1.00 -16.14 1.93
C ALA A 40 -1.49 -14.68 1.98
N LEU A 41 -0.71 -13.78 2.59
CA LEU A 41 -0.98 -12.35 2.68
C LEU A 41 -0.37 -11.54 1.53
N GLY A 42 0.36 -12.17 0.60
CA GLY A 42 1.10 -11.49 -0.46
C GLY A 42 2.19 -10.54 0.05
N LEU A 43 2.76 -10.83 1.22
CA LEU A 43 3.82 -10.05 1.84
C LEU A 43 5.18 -10.55 1.38
N GLN A 44 6.08 -9.60 1.16
CA GLN A 44 7.48 -9.88 0.87
C GLN A 44 8.36 -9.09 1.83
N MET A 45 9.24 -9.79 2.53
CA MET A 45 10.25 -9.15 3.36
C MET A 45 11.29 -8.48 2.46
N ILE A 46 11.47 -7.18 2.64
CA ILE A 46 12.52 -6.40 1.96
C ILE A 46 13.54 -5.92 2.98
N SER A 47 14.82 -5.97 2.60
CA SER A 47 15.91 -5.40 3.37
C SER A 47 16.49 -4.22 2.60
N ILE A 48 16.22 -3.01 3.08
CA ILE A 48 16.70 -1.76 2.48
C ILE A 48 17.56 -1.01 3.50
N ARG A 49 18.62 -0.32 3.03
CA ARG A 49 19.42 0.57 3.86
C ARG A 49 18.91 1.99 3.69
N LEU A 50 18.61 2.66 4.80
CA LEU A 50 18.18 4.06 4.84
C LEU A 50 19.15 4.88 5.70
N GLN A 51 19.19 6.18 5.46
CA GLN A 51 19.96 7.11 6.29
C GLN A 51 19.40 7.11 7.72
N LYS A 52 20.27 7.18 8.73
CA LYS A 52 19.87 7.13 10.14
C LYS A 52 18.88 8.25 10.49
N GLN A 53 19.20 9.47 10.07
CA GLN A 53 18.35 10.64 10.31
C GLN A 53 16.95 10.47 9.71
N LEU A 54 16.85 9.93 8.49
CA LEU A 54 15.55 9.63 7.87
C LEU A 54 14.72 8.65 8.70
N ILE A 55 15.34 7.60 9.26
CA ILE A 55 14.64 6.63 10.11
C ILE A 55 14.14 7.32 11.40
N GLU A 56 14.94 8.21 11.99
CA GLU A 56 14.58 8.95 13.19
C GLU A 56 13.41 9.91 12.93
N ASP A 57 13.47 10.67 11.84
CA ASP A 57 12.40 11.60 11.45
C ASP A 57 11.08 10.86 11.20
N LEU A 58 11.14 9.73 10.49
CA LEU A 58 9.96 8.90 10.23
C LEU A 58 9.37 8.29 11.52
N LYS A 59 10.23 7.89 12.47
CA LYS A 59 9.76 7.43 13.78
C LYS A 59 9.08 8.56 14.55
N PHE A 60 9.66 9.76 14.53
CA PHE A 60 9.06 10.94 15.16
C PHE A 60 7.67 11.25 14.57
N ILE A 61 7.57 11.27 13.23
CA ILE A 61 6.29 11.46 12.51
C ILE A 61 5.29 10.37 12.90
N SER A 62 5.72 9.10 12.94
CA SER A 62 4.84 7.98 13.29
C SER A 62 4.23 8.14 14.69
N THR A 63 5.04 8.57 15.67
CA THR A 63 4.59 8.85 17.04
C THR A 63 3.57 9.97 17.07
N ALA A 64 3.80 11.06 16.32
CA ALA A 64 2.86 12.18 16.24
C ALA A 64 1.49 11.77 15.66
N HIS A 65 1.48 10.83 14.72
CA HIS A 65 0.25 10.27 14.13
C HIS A 65 -0.36 9.11 14.92
N GLY A 66 0.28 8.66 16.01
CA GLY A 66 -0.19 7.52 16.81
C GLY A 66 -0.10 6.18 16.09
N ILE A 67 0.74 6.07 15.06
CA ILE A 67 0.96 4.84 14.28
C ILE A 67 2.41 4.37 14.42
N GLY A 68 2.66 3.08 14.19
CA GLY A 68 4.03 2.57 14.16
C GLY A 68 4.80 3.06 12.91
N TYR A 69 6.13 3.07 13.02
CA TYR A 69 7.04 3.38 11.90
C TYR A 69 6.83 2.46 10.68
N GLN A 70 6.70 1.15 10.91
CA GLN A 70 6.50 0.18 9.81
C GLN A 70 5.16 0.41 9.08
N PRO A 71 4.00 0.57 9.78
CA PRO A 71 2.75 1.00 9.15
C PRO A 71 2.88 2.31 8.34
N LEU A 72 3.55 3.33 8.90
CA LEU A 72 3.75 4.61 8.23
C LEU A 72 4.52 4.42 6.91
N ILE A 73 5.63 3.68 6.93
CA ILE A 73 6.44 3.43 5.73
C ILE A 73 5.65 2.70 4.66
N ARG A 74 4.87 1.68 5.04
CA ARG A 74 4.01 0.95 4.12
C ARG A 74 3.00 1.89 3.44
N ASP A 75 2.38 2.77 4.22
CA ASP A 75 1.41 3.75 3.71
C ASP A 75 2.06 4.75 2.76
N ILE A 76 3.21 5.33 3.13
CA ILE A 76 3.97 6.27 2.27
C ILE A 76 4.31 5.62 0.93
N LEU A 77 4.89 4.43 0.94
CA LEU A 77 5.27 3.71 -0.29
C LEU A 77 4.04 3.38 -1.14
N SER A 78 2.94 2.99 -0.51
CA SER A 78 1.69 2.67 -1.22
C SER A 78 1.10 3.91 -1.89
N ARG A 79 1.06 5.04 -1.19
CA ARG A 79 0.58 6.32 -1.72
C ARG A 79 1.45 6.80 -2.88
N PHE A 80 2.76 6.71 -2.73
CA PHE A 80 3.71 7.04 -3.80
C PHE A 80 3.44 6.23 -5.06
N VAL A 81 3.35 4.89 -4.95
CA VAL A 81 3.11 4.01 -6.12
C VAL A 81 1.78 4.32 -6.80
N VAL A 82 0.71 4.58 -6.04
CA VAL A 82 -0.60 4.93 -6.62
C VAL A 82 -0.52 6.25 -7.38
N HIS A 83 0.17 7.25 -6.83
CA HIS A 83 0.36 8.53 -7.50
C HIS A 83 1.18 8.38 -8.78
N GLU A 84 2.34 7.71 -8.69
CA GLU A 84 3.28 7.55 -9.79
C GLU A 84 2.66 6.79 -10.97
N LYS A 85 1.91 5.70 -10.68
CA LYS A 85 1.17 4.97 -11.72
C LYS A 85 0.17 5.86 -12.46
N LYS A 86 -0.54 6.73 -11.74
CA LYS A 86 -1.51 7.66 -12.36
C LYS A 86 -0.81 8.67 -13.26
N GLN A 87 0.35 9.19 -12.85
CA GLN A 87 1.14 10.10 -13.68
C GLN A 87 1.63 9.41 -14.96
N ILE A 88 2.25 8.23 -14.83
CA ILE A 88 2.75 7.46 -15.98
C ILE A 88 1.62 7.17 -16.98
N ILE A 89 0.44 6.74 -16.51
CA ILE A 89 -0.71 6.47 -17.38
C ILE A 89 -1.17 7.75 -18.08
N ARG A 90 -1.26 8.87 -17.36
CA ARG A 90 -1.68 10.15 -17.93
C ARG A 90 -0.74 10.60 -19.05
N GLU A 91 0.57 10.59 -18.78
CA GLU A 91 1.58 10.96 -19.76
C GLU A 91 1.55 10.03 -20.99
N ALA A 92 1.32 8.73 -20.79
CA ALA A 92 1.20 7.78 -21.89
C ALA A 92 -0.04 8.06 -22.75
N MET A 93 -1.17 8.43 -22.14
CA MET A 93 -2.39 8.81 -22.85
C MET A 93 -2.20 10.10 -23.65
N GLU A 94 -1.63 11.13 -23.05
CA GLU A 94 -1.35 12.40 -23.71
C GLU A 94 -0.41 12.23 -24.91
N ARG A 95 0.66 11.44 -24.76
CA ARG A 95 1.56 11.10 -25.88
C ARG A 95 0.82 10.42 -27.02
N ARG A 96 0.00 9.42 -26.70
CA ARG A 96 -0.78 8.68 -27.71
C ARG A 96 -1.79 9.57 -28.44
N GLU A 97 -2.42 10.50 -27.73
CA GLU A 97 -3.34 11.48 -28.34
C GLU A 97 -2.61 12.41 -29.31
N LEU A 98 -1.43 12.92 -28.93
CA LEU A 98 -0.59 13.73 -29.80
C LEU A 98 -0.14 12.97 -31.04
N GLU A 99 0.30 11.71 -30.89
CA GLU A 99 0.69 10.85 -32.01
C GLU A 99 -0.48 10.61 -32.96
N MET A 100 -1.66 10.26 -32.45
CA MET A 100 -2.86 10.08 -33.28
C MET A 100 -3.29 11.37 -33.98
N ALA A 101 -3.14 12.53 -33.34
CA ALA A 101 -3.45 13.83 -33.95
C ALA A 101 -2.47 14.15 -35.09
N GLN A 102 -1.17 13.89 -34.89
CA GLN A 102 -0.14 14.05 -35.91
C GLN A 102 -0.36 13.12 -37.10
N GLU A 103 -0.69 11.85 -36.85
CA GLU A 103 -1.00 10.88 -37.90
C GLU A 103 -2.22 11.32 -38.73
N LYS A 104 -3.28 11.81 -38.07
CA LYS A 104 -4.48 12.34 -38.75
C LYS A 104 -4.15 13.58 -39.59
N GLN A 105 -3.34 14.50 -39.08
CA GLN A 105 -2.91 15.68 -39.83
C GLN A 105 -2.08 15.29 -41.06
N LEU A 106 -1.10 14.41 -40.90
CA LEU A 106 -0.27 13.93 -41.99
C LEU A 106 -1.10 13.17 -43.05
N ALA A 107 -2.11 12.39 -42.63
CA ALA A 107 -3.02 11.71 -43.54
C ALA A 107 -3.90 12.71 -44.32
N ALA A 108 -4.38 13.77 -43.66
CA ALA A 108 -5.17 14.82 -44.29
C ALA A 108 -4.35 15.62 -45.33
N GLU A 109 -3.11 15.98 -45.00
CA GLU A 109 -2.19 16.68 -45.91
C GLU A 109 -1.88 15.85 -47.16
N LYS A 110 -1.53 14.56 -46.98
CA LYS A 110 -1.28 13.63 -48.10
C LYS A 110 -2.52 13.45 -49.00
N SER A 111 -3.71 13.44 -48.41
CA SER A 111 -4.98 13.36 -49.15
C SER A 111 -5.24 14.64 -49.97
N HIS A 112 -5.04 15.82 -49.38
CA HIS A 112 -5.15 17.10 -50.07
C HIS A 112 -4.15 17.24 -51.22
N GLU A 113 -2.90 16.81 -51.02
CA GLU A 113 -1.87 16.84 -52.07
C GLU A 113 -2.22 15.94 -53.26
N LYS A 114 -2.69 14.70 -53.00
CA LYS A 114 -3.14 13.78 -54.06
C LYS A 114 -4.29 14.38 -54.89
N ARG A 115 -5.23 15.09 -54.26
CA ARG A 115 -6.35 15.75 -54.96
C ARG A 115 -5.86 16.89 -55.85
N ARG A 116 -4.92 17.71 -55.37
CA ARG A 116 -4.34 18.81 -56.17
C ARG A 116 -3.59 18.32 -57.40
N ARG A 117 -2.82 17.22 -57.28
CA ARG A 117 -2.08 16.63 -58.42
C ARG A 117 -2.97 15.98 -59.47
N LYS A 118 -4.22 15.59 -59.14
CA LYS A 118 -5.19 15.03 -60.09
C LYS A 118 -5.99 16.09 -60.86
N ALA A 119 -5.98 17.33 -60.39
CA ALA A 119 -6.76 18.43 -60.95
C ALA A 119 -5.92 19.41 -61.81
N ALA A 120 -4.62 19.16 -61.93
CA ALA A 120 -3.69 19.83 -62.83
C ALA A 120 -3.31 18.88 -63.97
#